data_AF-A0A1Y2CJ65-F1
#
_entry.id   AF-A0A1Y2CJ65-F1
#
_cell.length_a   1.000
_cell.length_b   1.000
_cell.length_c   1.000
_cell.angle_alpha   90.00
_cell.angle_beta   90.00
_cell.angle_gamma   90.00
#
_symmetry.space_group_name_H-M   'P 1'
#
loop_
_entity.id
_entity.type
_entity.pdbx_description
1 polymer ?
#
loop_
_entity_poly.entity_id
_entity_poly.type
_entity_poly.pdbx_seq_one_letter_code
_entity_poly.pdbx_strand_id
1 'polypeptide(L)'
;MPPKRAASDEDDGPTIPQLPQKKHFRQRAHANPFVDHQLTYPVRPSDKVWSDLEGYPKLFEPGKKVVEFVDVGCGYGGLLTTLSPLFPSKLILGMEIRPLVEQYVAQRIQALRAQNSDKKPDEPDSFQNISVMRMNAMKFLPNFFEKAQLEKLFFLFPDPHFKKKKHKARIITPQLVAEYAYILKPGGVVYTVTDVKELHEWMVKHLDAHPLFERLTQQEMDADPCVDPVMNGTEEAKKVDRNGGTKFIMCYRRLEKSRIVEGEWKGFTPLFGENDAEDAEGGEGDE
;
A
#
# COMPACT_ATOMS: atom_id res chain seq x y z
N MET A 1 6.05 -40.22 52.64
CA MET A 1 5.76 -39.78 51.27
C MET A 1 4.38 -39.16 51.25
N PRO A 2 4.22 -37.86 50.92
CA PRO A 2 2.90 -37.27 50.74
C PRO A 2 2.32 -37.68 49.37
N PRO A 3 0.98 -37.77 49.22
CA PRO A 3 0.36 -38.24 47.99
C PRO A 3 0.45 -37.16 46.90
N LYS A 4 0.76 -37.58 45.67
CA LYS A 4 0.70 -36.75 44.46
C LYS A 4 -0.74 -36.27 44.24
N ARG A 5 -0.94 -34.95 44.22
CA ARG A 5 -2.18 -34.34 43.69
C ARG A 5 -2.27 -34.67 42.20
N ALA A 6 -3.40 -35.24 41.79
CA ALA A 6 -3.77 -35.34 40.39
C ALA A 6 -3.91 -33.93 39.82
N ALA A 7 -3.20 -33.65 38.72
CA ALA A 7 -3.41 -32.45 37.94
C ALA A 7 -4.80 -32.54 37.32
N SER A 8 -5.64 -31.55 37.61
CA SER A 8 -6.87 -31.30 36.88
C SER A 8 -6.49 -30.87 35.47
N ASP A 9 -6.95 -31.61 34.47
CA ASP A 9 -6.95 -31.16 33.08
C ASP A 9 -7.82 -29.89 33.01
N GLU A 10 -7.17 -28.74 32.87
CA GLU A 10 -7.85 -27.47 32.59
C GLU A 10 -8.37 -27.54 31.14
N ASP A 11 -9.68 -27.36 31.02
CA ASP A 11 -10.42 -27.20 29.77
C ASP A 11 -9.99 -25.88 29.10
N ASP A 12 -8.90 -25.92 28.32
CA ASP A 12 -8.44 -24.81 27.49
C ASP A 12 -9.41 -24.64 26.32
N GLY A 13 -10.50 -23.90 26.56
CA GLY A 13 -11.34 -23.35 25.51
C GLY A 13 -10.50 -22.59 24.46
N PRO A 14 -11.01 -22.38 23.23
CA PRO A 14 -10.23 -21.80 22.15
C PRO A 14 -9.69 -20.41 22.56
N THR A 15 -8.37 -20.31 22.68
CA THR A 15 -7.69 -19.08 23.10
C THR A 15 -7.81 -18.04 21.98
N ILE A 16 -8.44 -16.89 22.26
CA ILE A 16 -8.55 -15.79 21.30
C ILE A 16 -7.14 -15.31 20.92
N PRO A 17 -6.77 -15.28 19.63
CA PRO A 17 -5.44 -14.84 19.21
C PRO A 17 -5.10 -13.43 19.68
N GLN A 18 -3.92 -13.27 20.26
CA GLN A 18 -3.38 -11.99 20.71
C GLN A 18 -2.75 -11.21 19.54
N LEU A 19 -2.73 -9.88 19.64
CA LEU A 19 -2.06 -9.04 18.65
C LEU A 19 -0.55 -9.36 18.61
N PRO A 20 0.06 -9.49 17.42
CA PRO A 20 1.49 -9.75 17.31
C PRO A 20 2.30 -8.56 17.83
N GLN A 21 3.48 -8.84 18.40
CA GLN A 21 4.38 -7.81 18.90
C GLN A 21 5.46 -7.49 17.87
N LYS A 22 5.54 -6.22 17.43
CA LYS A 22 6.47 -5.77 16.38
C LYS A 22 7.93 -6.16 16.62
N LYS A 23 8.36 -6.25 17.88
CA LYS A 23 9.73 -6.62 18.26
C LYS A 23 10.18 -7.97 17.67
N HIS A 24 9.25 -8.89 17.42
CA HIS A 24 9.52 -10.21 16.85
C HIS A 24 9.55 -10.24 15.31
N PHE A 25 9.14 -9.15 14.66
CA PHE A 25 8.99 -9.05 13.21
C PHE A 25 9.84 -7.92 12.61
N ARG A 26 10.82 -7.42 13.38
CA ARG A 26 11.69 -6.33 12.92
C ARG A 26 12.56 -6.81 11.77
N GLN A 27 12.52 -6.07 10.67
CA GLN A 27 13.39 -6.21 9.52
C GLN A 27 13.93 -4.82 9.13
N ARG A 28 14.99 -4.76 8.31
CA ARG A 28 15.46 -3.50 7.72
C ARG A 28 14.30 -2.76 7.06
N ALA A 29 14.24 -1.44 7.26
CA ALA A 29 13.15 -0.60 6.78
C ALA A 29 13.05 -0.61 5.25
N HIS A 30 14.20 -0.66 4.58
CA HIS A 30 14.33 -0.54 3.13
C HIS A 30 14.54 -1.91 2.49
N ALA A 31 13.87 -2.14 1.37
CA ALA A 31 14.08 -3.29 0.49
C ALA A 31 14.50 -2.78 -0.90
N ASN A 32 15.41 -3.49 -1.56
CA ASN A 32 15.74 -3.17 -2.95
C ASN A 32 14.61 -3.72 -3.85
N PRO A 33 13.84 -2.87 -4.55
CA PRO A 33 12.75 -3.32 -5.40
C PRO A 33 13.21 -4.06 -6.66
N PHE A 34 14.50 -3.99 -7.01
CA PHE A 34 15.01 -4.64 -8.21
C PHE A 34 15.46 -6.08 -7.99
N VAL A 35 15.76 -6.48 -6.75
CA VAL A 35 16.13 -7.86 -6.41
C VAL A 35 14.95 -8.81 -6.67
N ASP A 36 15.26 -10.03 -7.09
CA ASP A 36 14.26 -11.09 -7.19
C ASP A 36 13.96 -11.63 -5.79
N HIS A 37 12.72 -11.42 -5.35
CA HIS A 37 12.27 -11.76 -3.99
C HIS A 37 11.60 -13.14 -3.91
N GLN A 38 11.73 -13.97 -4.96
CA GLN A 38 10.97 -15.23 -5.11
C GLN A 38 9.47 -14.96 -4.92
N LEU A 39 8.94 -14.02 -5.71
CA LEU A 39 7.52 -13.66 -5.70
C LEU A 39 6.84 -14.28 -6.91
N THR A 40 5.69 -14.92 -6.68
CA THR A 40 4.87 -15.47 -7.76
C THR A 40 3.85 -14.44 -8.20
N TYR A 41 3.94 -14.03 -9.46
CA TYR A 41 3.01 -13.11 -10.10
C TYR A 41 1.95 -13.89 -10.89
N PRO A 42 0.68 -13.47 -10.88
CA PRO A 42 -0.31 -14.03 -11.78
C PRO A 42 0.05 -13.71 -13.24
N VAL A 43 -0.36 -14.57 -14.18
CA VAL A 43 -0.14 -14.31 -15.61
C VAL A 43 -1.07 -13.19 -16.09
N ARG A 44 -2.29 -13.12 -15.56
CA ARG A 44 -3.29 -12.06 -15.83
C ARG A 44 -4.19 -11.83 -14.61
N PRO A 45 -4.88 -10.68 -14.51
CA PRO A 45 -5.74 -10.36 -13.37
C PRO A 45 -6.82 -11.40 -13.09
N SER A 46 -7.43 -11.99 -14.12
CA SER A 46 -8.48 -13.00 -13.96
C SER A 46 -8.00 -14.31 -13.32
N ASP A 47 -6.69 -14.58 -13.32
CA ASP A 47 -6.12 -15.73 -12.63
C ASP A 47 -5.99 -15.46 -11.11
N LYS A 48 -6.25 -14.22 -10.67
CA LYS A 48 -6.34 -13.87 -9.24
C LYS A 48 -7.79 -13.93 -8.77
N VAL A 49 -8.08 -14.99 -8.02
CA VAL A 49 -9.32 -15.11 -7.26
C VAL A 49 -9.11 -14.52 -5.87
N TRP A 50 -9.58 -13.29 -5.65
CA TRP A 50 -9.37 -12.56 -4.39
C TRP A 50 -9.99 -13.26 -3.17
N SER A 51 -11.08 -14.00 -3.34
CA SER A 51 -11.75 -14.79 -2.29
C SER A 51 -10.95 -16.01 -1.84
N ASP A 52 -9.96 -16.44 -2.65
CA ASP A 52 -9.17 -17.64 -2.42
C ASP A 52 -7.76 -17.32 -1.90
N LEU A 53 -7.42 -16.04 -1.80
CA LEU A 53 -6.23 -15.60 -1.10
C LEU A 53 -6.33 -15.97 0.39
N GLU A 54 -5.22 -16.39 1.00
CA GLU A 54 -5.05 -16.65 2.44
C GLU A 54 -5.33 -15.43 3.36
N GLY A 55 -5.97 -14.40 2.82
CA GLY A 55 -6.03 -13.08 3.39
C GLY A 55 -7.43 -12.49 3.48
N TYR A 56 -8.39 -12.85 2.62
CA TYR A 56 -9.80 -12.48 2.80
C TYR A 56 -10.60 -13.69 3.28
N PRO A 57 -11.46 -13.55 4.29
CA PRO A 57 -12.36 -14.63 4.67
C PRO A 57 -13.36 -14.87 3.55
N LYS A 58 -13.88 -16.10 3.44
CA LYS A 58 -14.91 -16.52 2.45
C LYS A 58 -16.25 -15.76 2.53
N LEU A 59 -16.30 -14.68 3.32
CA LEU A 59 -17.43 -13.80 3.55
C LEU A 59 -17.70 -12.85 2.36
N PHE A 60 -16.75 -12.73 1.44
CA PHE A 60 -16.98 -12.13 0.13
C PHE A 60 -17.19 -13.24 -0.87
N GLU A 61 -18.42 -13.38 -1.34
CA GLU A 61 -18.76 -14.40 -2.34
C GLU A 61 -17.77 -14.32 -3.53
N PRO A 62 -17.11 -15.44 -3.89
CA PRO A 62 -16.22 -15.49 -5.04
C PRO A 62 -16.87 -14.86 -6.28
N GLY A 63 -16.22 -13.86 -6.86
CA GLY A 63 -16.70 -13.17 -8.06
C GLY A 63 -17.67 -12.00 -7.85
N LYS A 64 -18.11 -11.69 -6.61
CA LYS A 64 -18.99 -10.53 -6.35
C LYS A 64 -18.25 -9.26 -5.89
N LYS A 65 -17.13 -9.39 -5.18
CA LYS A 65 -16.31 -8.24 -4.74
C LYS A 65 -14.87 -8.38 -5.21
N VAL A 66 -14.28 -7.25 -5.55
CA VAL A 66 -12.88 -7.12 -5.95
C VAL A 66 -12.18 -6.17 -5.00
N VAL A 67 -10.85 -6.23 -4.92
CA VAL A 67 -10.06 -5.23 -4.20
C VAL A 67 -10.27 -3.88 -4.87
N GLU A 68 -10.63 -2.87 -4.08
CA GLU A 68 -10.93 -1.52 -4.56
C GLU A 68 -9.90 -0.52 -4.04
N PHE A 69 -9.37 -0.73 -2.83
CA PHE A 69 -8.40 0.16 -2.19
C PHE A 69 -7.09 -0.58 -2.00
N VAL A 70 -5.96 0.08 -2.30
CA VAL A 70 -4.63 -0.53 -2.19
C VAL A 70 -3.67 0.41 -1.47
N ASP A 71 -3.07 -0.09 -0.38
CA ASP A 71 -2.01 0.57 0.38
C ASP A 71 -0.64 0.01 -0.04
N VAL A 72 0.10 0.77 -0.86
CA VAL A 72 1.38 0.36 -1.43
C VAL A 72 2.51 0.61 -0.45
N GLY A 73 3.18 -0.46 -0.03
CA GLY A 73 4.20 -0.38 1.02
C GLY A 73 3.56 -0.16 2.39
N CYS A 74 2.51 -0.93 2.72
CA CYS A 74 1.65 -0.68 3.89
C CYS A 74 2.35 -0.77 5.26
N GLY A 75 3.61 -1.22 5.31
CA GLY A 75 4.37 -1.37 6.53
C GLY A 75 3.64 -2.28 7.51
N TYR A 76 3.52 -1.85 8.77
CA TYR A 76 2.82 -2.62 9.82
C TYR A 76 1.27 -2.51 9.75
N GLY A 77 0.71 -2.07 8.60
CA GLY A 77 -0.73 -2.13 8.32
C GLY A 77 -1.57 -1.13 9.13
N GLY A 78 -0.99 0.00 9.55
CA GLY A 78 -1.69 1.03 10.32
C GLY A 78 -2.90 1.59 9.56
N LEU A 79 -2.68 2.01 8.31
CA LEU A 79 -3.74 2.55 7.45
C LEU A 79 -4.87 1.55 7.24
N LEU A 80 -4.55 0.28 6.94
CA LEU A 80 -5.54 -0.79 6.74
C LEU A 80 -6.52 -0.84 7.93
N THR A 81 -5.98 -0.89 9.15
CA THR A 81 -6.81 -0.96 10.36
C THR A 81 -7.63 0.31 10.61
N THR A 82 -7.16 1.47 10.16
CA THR A 82 -7.93 2.73 10.27
C THR A 82 -9.02 2.82 9.21
N LEU A 83 -8.77 2.38 7.98
CA LEU A 83 -9.74 2.45 6.88
C LEU A 83 -10.81 1.36 6.96
N SER A 84 -10.49 0.19 7.52
CA SER A 84 -11.42 -0.94 7.65
C SER A 84 -12.80 -0.54 8.18
N PRO A 85 -12.92 0.10 9.37
CA PRO A 85 -14.22 0.51 9.91
C PRO A 85 -14.87 1.68 9.17
N LEU A 86 -14.10 2.52 8.48
CA LEU A 86 -14.61 3.66 7.71
C LEU A 86 -15.27 3.22 6.40
N PHE A 87 -14.80 2.11 5.83
CA PHE A 87 -15.27 1.59 4.55
C PHE A 87 -15.59 0.09 4.65
N PRO A 88 -16.52 -0.33 5.51
CA PRO A 88 -16.72 -1.74 5.83
C PRO A 88 -17.23 -2.57 4.64
N SER A 89 -17.79 -1.90 3.63
CA SER A 89 -18.24 -2.54 2.38
C SER A 89 -17.14 -2.70 1.32
N LYS A 90 -16.00 -2.03 1.46
CA LYS A 90 -14.90 -1.97 0.48
C LYS A 90 -13.78 -2.94 0.83
N LEU A 91 -13.25 -3.65 -0.15
CA LEU A 91 -12.07 -4.49 0.03
C LEU A 91 -10.79 -3.66 -0.08
N ILE A 92 -9.94 -3.77 0.93
CA ILE A 92 -8.72 -2.98 1.09
C ILE A 92 -7.52 -3.92 1.24
N LEU A 93 -6.51 -3.77 0.39
CA LEU A 93 -5.34 -4.63 0.36
C LEU A 93 -4.07 -3.85 0.69
N GLY A 94 -3.30 -4.34 1.66
CA GLY A 94 -1.92 -3.92 1.87
C GLY A 94 -0.96 -4.67 0.97
N MET A 95 -0.04 -3.96 0.34
CA MET A 95 1.07 -4.54 -0.40
C MET A 95 2.36 -4.30 0.38
N GLU A 96 3.08 -5.35 0.75
CA GLU A 96 4.37 -5.22 1.45
C GLU A 96 5.38 -6.21 0.88
N ILE A 97 6.60 -5.75 0.64
CA ILE A 97 7.64 -6.57 0.01
C ILE A 97 8.41 -7.41 1.05
N ARG A 98 8.47 -6.91 2.30
CA ARG A 98 9.23 -7.48 3.41
C ARG A 98 8.45 -8.62 4.07
N PRO A 99 8.93 -9.88 4.01
CA PRO A 99 8.17 -11.04 4.46
C PRO A 99 7.81 -11.01 5.95
N LEU A 100 8.72 -10.57 6.83
CA LEU A 100 8.41 -10.52 8.27
C LEU A 100 7.38 -9.45 8.61
N VAL A 101 7.40 -8.32 7.88
CA VAL A 101 6.44 -7.23 8.09
C VAL A 101 5.07 -7.63 7.56
N GLU A 102 5.02 -8.27 6.39
CA GLU A 102 3.78 -8.83 5.84
C GLU A 102 3.17 -9.89 6.79
N GLN A 103 3.98 -10.83 7.28
CA GLN A 103 3.53 -11.84 8.24
C GLN A 103 2.97 -11.22 9.52
N TYR A 104 3.59 -10.15 10.02
CA TYR A 104 3.06 -9.39 11.16
C TYR A 104 1.66 -8.85 10.86
N VAL A 105 1.46 -8.25 9.69
CA VAL A 105 0.17 -7.66 9.31
C VAL A 105 -0.88 -8.76 9.16
N ALA A 106 -0.53 -9.90 8.55
CA ALA A 106 -1.42 -11.04 8.42
C ALA A 106 -1.91 -11.54 9.79
N GLN A 107 -0.98 -11.75 10.74
CA GLN A 107 -1.32 -12.16 12.12
C GLN A 107 -2.14 -11.10 12.86
N ARG A 108 -1.83 -9.81 12.65
CA ARG A 108 -2.59 -8.70 13.24
C ARG A 108 -4.03 -8.69 12.74
N ILE A 109 -4.25 -8.87 11.44
CA ILE A 109 -5.59 -8.91 10.84
C ILE A 109 -6.37 -10.14 11.37
N GLN A 110 -5.74 -11.31 11.44
CA GLN A 110 -6.37 -12.52 11.98
C GLN A 110 -6.80 -12.35 13.44
N ALA A 111 -5.94 -11.78 14.29
CA ALA A 111 -6.26 -11.50 15.68
C ALA A 111 -7.42 -10.50 15.81
N LEU A 112 -7.41 -9.41 15.03
CA LEU A 112 -8.50 -8.43 15.02
C LEU A 112 -9.84 -9.05 14.60
N ARG A 113 -9.85 -9.91 13.58
CA ARG A 113 -11.06 -10.64 13.16
C ARG A 113 -11.58 -11.57 14.23
N ALA A 114 -10.70 -12.31 14.89
CA ALA A 114 -11.09 -13.24 15.95
C ALA A 114 -11.65 -12.51 17.18
N GLN A 115 -11.04 -11.37 17.54
CA GLN A 115 -11.49 -10.50 18.64
C GLN A 115 -12.81 -9.78 18.36
N ASN A 116 -13.25 -9.70 17.09
CA ASN A 116 -14.50 -9.07 16.65
C ASN A 116 -15.38 -10.09 15.88
N SER A 117 -15.35 -11.35 16.30
CA SER A 117 -16.04 -12.46 15.62
C SER A 117 -17.56 -12.44 15.76
N ASP A 118 -18.08 -11.65 16.70
CA ASP A 118 -19.50 -11.37 16.90
C ASP A 118 -20.07 -10.39 15.86
N LYS A 119 -19.21 -9.62 15.17
CA LYS A 119 -19.61 -8.63 14.17
C LYS A 119 -19.87 -9.28 12.81
N LYS A 120 -20.83 -8.72 12.07
CA LYS A 120 -21.04 -9.14 10.67
C LYS A 120 -19.88 -8.67 9.77
N PRO A 121 -19.65 -9.32 8.62
CA PRO A 121 -18.48 -9.05 7.80
C PRO A 121 -18.41 -7.63 7.25
N ASP A 122 -19.56 -7.02 7.00
CA ASP A 122 -19.74 -5.67 6.46
C ASP A 122 -20.08 -4.62 7.54
N GLU A 123 -19.92 -4.96 8.83
CA GLU A 123 -20.02 -4.01 9.94
C GLU A 123 -18.66 -3.37 10.26
N PRO A 124 -18.65 -2.11 10.75
CA PRO A 124 -17.43 -1.47 11.24
C PRO A 124 -16.70 -2.31 12.32
N ASP A 125 -15.38 -2.31 12.24
CA ASP A 125 -14.43 -3.10 13.06
C ASP A 125 -14.57 -4.62 12.97
N SER A 126 -15.26 -5.16 11.96
CA SER A 126 -15.20 -6.61 11.68
C SER A 126 -13.80 -7.04 11.20
N PHE A 127 -13.06 -6.12 10.59
CA PHE A 127 -11.77 -6.33 9.91
C PHE A 127 -11.77 -7.43 8.85
N GLN A 128 -12.95 -7.88 8.42
CA GLN A 128 -13.08 -8.90 7.38
C GLN A 128 -12.68 -8.33 6.02
N ASN A 129 -12.84 -7.02 5.82
CA ASN A 129 -12.62 -6.30 4.56
C ASN A 129 -11.17 -5.85 4.28
N ILE A 130 -10.21 -6.12 5.19
CA ILE A 130 -8.79 -5.80 4.99
C ILE A 130 -7.95 -7.05 4.82
N SER A 131 -6.90 -6.97 4.00
CA SER A 131 -5.92 -8.04 3.88
C SER A 131 -4.52 -7.50 3.59
N VAL A 132 -3.52 -8.37 3.55
CA VAL A 132 -2.16 -8.06 3.13
C VAL A 132 -1.68 -9.14 2.17
N MET A 133 -0.81 -8.75 1.22
CA MET A 133 -0.12 -9.68 0.35
C MET A 133 1.34 -9.27 0.20
N ARG A 134 2.21 -10.29 0.21
CA ARG A 134 3.61 -10.11 -0.12
C ARG A 134 3.78 -9.86 -1.61
N MET A 135 4.15 -8.65 -1.99
CA MET A 135 4.38 -8.32 -3.40
C MET A 135 5.26 -7.09 -3.61
N ASN A 136 5.77 -6.96 -4.84
CA ASN A 136 6.55 -5.82 -5.29
C ASN A 136 5.70 -4.93 -6.21
N ALA A 137 5.28 -3.77 -5.69
CA ALA A 137 4.45 -2.83 -6.43
C ALA A 137 5.13 -2.20 -7.66
N MET A 138 6.46 -2.30 -7.78
CA MET A 138 7.18 -1.82 -8.96
C MET A 138 7.24 -2.84 -10.09
N LYS A 139 6.67 -4.05 -9.90
CA LYS A 139 6.68 -5.13 -10.89
C LYS A 139 5.27 -5.65 -11.11
N PHE A 140 4.79 -5.54 -12.34
CA PHE A 140 3.60 -6.25 -12.82
C PHE A 140 2.30 -5.93 -12.07
N LEU A 141 2.09 -4.68 -11.64
CA LEU A 141 0.80 -4.26 -11.05
C LEU A 141 -0.40 -4.57 -11.96
N PRO A 142 -0.34 -4.34 -13.29
CA PRO A 142 -1.40 -4.71 -14.22
C PRO A 142 -1.66 -6.23 -14.33
N ASN A 143 -0.80 -7.08 -13.78
CA ASN A 143 -1.07 -8.51 -13.70
C ASN A 143 -1.99 -8.86 -12.54
N PHE A 144 -2.03 -8.05 -11.47
CA PHE A 144 -2.90 -8.29 -10.32
C PHE A 144 -4.27 -7.65 -10.49
N PHE A 145 -4.33 -6.44 -11.03
CA PHE A 145 -5.55 -5.65 -11.07
C PHE A 145 -6.06 -5.47 -12.50
N GLU A 146 -7.37 -5.62 -12.68
CA GLU A 146 -8.01 -5.28 -13.93
C GLU A 146 -7.93 -3.78 -14.22
N LYS A 147 -8.14 -3.42 -15.50
CA LYS A 147 -8.24 -2.02 -15.90
C LYS A 147 -9.37 -1.36 -15.12
N ALA A 148 -9.10 -0.19 -14.54
CA ALA A 148 -10.08 0.60 -13.78
C ALA A 148 -10.75 -0.17 -12.62
N GLN A 149 -10.05 -1.13 -12.01
CA GLN A 149 -10.56 -1.87 -10.85
C GLN A 149 -10.52 -1.02 -9.56
N LEU A 150 -9.44 -0.27 -9.36
CA LEU A 150 -9.19 0.42 -8.08
C LEU A 150 -9.90 1.77 -8.00
N GLU A 151 -10.33 2.14 -6.80
CA GLU A 151 -10.85 3.46 -6.45
C GLU A 151 -9.82 4.32 -5.72
N LYS A 152 -8.94 3.70 -4.92
CA LYS A 152 -7.96 4.42 -4.10
C LYS A 152 -6.60 3.72 -4.09
N LEU A 153 -5.55 4.50 -4.29
CA LEU A 153 -4.15 4.07 -4.21
C LEU A 153 -3.40 4.94 -3.19
N PHE A 154 -2.77 4.33 -2.20
CA PHE A 154 -2.05 5.05 -1.15
C PHE A 154 -0.54 4.78 -1.25
N PHE A 155 0.25 5.86 -1.24
CA PHE A 155 1.72 5.84 -1.18
C PHE A 155 2.16 6.68 0.03
N LEU A 156 2.24 6.04 1.20
CA LEU A 156 2.45 6.73 2.47
C LEU A 156 3.86 6.48 3.00
N PHE A 157 4.63 7.55 3.11
CA PHE A 157 6.03 7.55 3.54
C PHE A 157 6.90 6.56 2.74
N PRO A 158 6.85 6.56 1.39
CA PRO A 158 7.68 5.67 0.58
C PRO A 158 9.17 6.01 0.75
N ASP A 159 10.04 5.05 0.45
CA ASP A 159 11.49 5.24 0.54
C ASP A 159 11.94 6.39 -0.39
N PRO A 160 12.58 7.44 0.15
CA PRO A 160 13.00 8.60 -0.64
C PRO A 160 14.15 8.30 -1.60
N HIS A 161 14.95 7.26 -1.34
CA HIS A 161 16.12 6.91 -2.14
C HIS A 161 17.01 8.13 -2.50
N PHE A 162 17.50 8.85 -1.48
CA PHE A 162 18.19 10.15 -1.60
C PHE A 162 19.36 10.26 -2.61
N LYS A 163 20.00 9.14 -2.98
CA LYS A 163 21.10 9.18 -3.95
C LYS A 163 20.53 9.22 -5.36
N LYS A 164 20.92 10.19 -6.20
CA LYS A 164 20.47 10.33 -7.61
C LYS A 164 20.41 9.02 -8.38
N LYS A 165 21.49 8.21 -8.31
CA LYS A 165 21.57 6.88 -8.95
C LYS A 165 20.49 5.88 -8.53
N LYS A 166 19.83 6.11 -7.38
CA LYS A 166 18.75 5.30 -6.84
C LYS A 166 17.35 5.88 -7.09
N HIS A 167 17.20 7.02 -7.77
CA HIS A 167 15.89 7.61 -8.03
C HIS A 167 14.99 6.71 -8.89
N LYS A 168 15.58 5.81 -9.71
CA LYS A 168 14.85 4.75 -10.44
C LYS A 168 14.03 3.84 -9.51
N ALA A 169 14.45 3.70 -8.24
CA ALA A 169 13.77 2.88 -7.24
C ALA A 169 12.61 3.61 -6.55
N ARG A 170 12.37 4.91 -6.81
CA ARG A 170 11.23 5.65 -6.23
C ARG A 170 9.93 5.07 -6.81
N ILE A 171 8.89 4.99 -5.98
CA ILE A 171 7.61 4.38 -6.37
C ILE A 171 6.77 5.26 -7.31
N ILE A 172 7.06 6.56 -7.38
CA ILE A 172 6.43 7.48 -8.33
C ILE A 172 7.44 7.80 -9.44
N THR A 173 7.23 7.22 -10.62
CA THR A 173 8.00 7.43 -11.85
C THR A 173 7.05 7.51 -13.04
N PRO A 174 7.46 8.08 -14.19
CA PRO A 174 6.57 8.20 -15.35
C PRO A 174 5.91 6.88 -15.75
N GLN A 175 6.68 5.79 -15.79
CA GLN A 175 6.22 4.46 -16.17
C GLN A 175 5.18 3.91 -15.18
N LEU A 176 5.49 3.98 -13.88
CA LEU A 176 4.60 3.49 -12.84
C LEU A 176 3.31 4.32 -12.75
N VAL A 177 3.39 5.64 -12.94
CA VAL A 177 2.21 6.50 -12.98
C VAL A 177 1.27 6.10 -14.12
N ALA A 178 1.81 5.65 -15.27
CA ALA A 178 1.00 5.10 -16.36
C ALA A 178 0.27 3.82 -15.96
N GLU A 179 0.95 2.91 -15.24
CA GLU A 179 0.34 1.69 -14.70
C GLU A 179 -0.74 2.02 -13.67
N TYR A 180 -0.51 3.01 -12.80
CA TYR A 180 -1.50 3.49 -11.84
C TYR A 180 -2.74 4.03 -12.56
N ALA A 181 -2.58 4.80 -13.64
CA ALA A 181 -3.70 5.31 -14.43
C ALA A 181 -4.50 4.20 -15.14
N TYR A 182 -3.88 3.07 -15.44
CA TYR A 182 -4.51 1.89 -16.03
C TYR A 182 -5.40 1.14 -15.03
N ILE A 183 -4.88 0.86 -13.83
CA ILE A 183 -5.60 0.08 -12.80
C ILE A 183 -6.61 0.93 -12.00
N LEU A 184 -6.44 2.25 -11.95
CA LEU A 184 -7.31 3.16 -11.22
C LEU A 184 -8.48 3.64 -12.11
N LYS A 185 -9.69 3.56 -11.59
CA LYS A 185 -10.91 3.98 -12.30
C LYS A 185 -10.98 5.50 -12.44
N PRO A 186 -11.63 6.05 -13.48
CA PRO A 186 -11.95 7.47 -13.55
C PRO A 186 -12.68 7.94 -12.27
N GLY A 187 -12.24 9.07 -11.71
CA GLY A 187 -12.67 9.58 -10.41
C GLY A 187 -11.95 8.96 -9.20
N GLY A 188 -11.20 7.87 -9.38
CA GLY A 188 -10.36 7.29 -8.33
C GLY A 188 -9.21 8.21 -7.94
N VAL A 189 -8.65 8.01 -6.74
CA VAL A 189 -7.70 8.96 -6.13
C VAL A 189 -6.38 8.28 -5.76
N VAL A 190 -5.27 8.91 -6.11
CA VAL A 190 -3.93 8.61 -5.61
C VAL A 190 -3.62 9.54 -4.43
N TYR A 191 -3.23 8.97 -3.30
CA TYR A 191 -2.83 9.69 -2.09
C TYR A 191 -1.32 9.55 -1.91
N THR A 192 -0.60 10.66 -1.82
CA THR A 192 0.84 10.66 -1.54
C THR A 192 1.10 11.42 -0.25
N VAL A 193 1.86 10.82 0.67
CA VAL A 193 2.30 11.47 1.91
C VAL A 193 3.78 11.17 2.13
N THR A 194 4.57 12.16 2.52
CA THR A 194 5.98 11.97 2.92
C THR A 194 6.42 13.08 3.87
N ASP A 195 7.43 12.81 4.69
CA ASP A 195 8.15 13.79 5.50
C ASP A 195 9.39 14.38 4.80
N VAL A 196 9.67 13.94 3.56
CA VAL A 196 10.82 14.38 2.77
C VAL A 196 10.37 15.33 1.66
N LYS A 197 10.71 16.61 1.79
CA LYS A 197 10.32 17.66 0.83
C LYS A 197 10.74 17.33 -0.62
N GLU A 198 11.99 16.88 -0.83
CA GLU A 198 12.49 16.53 -2.17
C GLU A 198 11.69 15.37 -2.79
N LEU A 199 11.29 14.38 -1.98
CA LEU A 199 10.46 13.28 -2.45
C LEU A 199 9.06 13.77 -2.79
N HIS A 200 8.49 14.68 -1.99
CA HIS A 200 7.20 15.30 -2.29
C HIS A 200 7.23 16.03 -3.63
N GLU A 201 8.22 16.90 -3.85
CA GLU A 201 8.41 17.62 -5.11
C GLU A 201 8.61 16.65 -6.29
N TRP A 202 9.33 15.55 -6.08
CA TRP A 202 9.47 14.48 -7.08
C TRP A 202 8.14 13.81 -7.43
N MET A 203 7.34 13.43 -6.43
CA MET A 203 6.04 12.78 -6.66
C MET A 203 5.10 13.72 -7.40
N VAL A 204 5.06 14.98 -6.98
CA VAL A 204 4.27 16.06 -7.59
C VAL A 204 4.66 16.25 -9.06
N LYS A 205 5.96 16.42 -9.35
CA LYS A 205 6.47 16.59 -10.73
C LYS A 205 5.97 15.51 -11.68
N HIS A 206 6.00 14.25 -11.26
CA HIS A 206 5.68 13.12 -12.13
C HIS A 206 4.17 12.87 -12.26
N LEU A 207 3.39 13.16 -11.21
CA LEU A 207 1.93 13.07 -11.27
C LEU A 207 1.35 14.23 -12.10
N ASP A 208 1.84 15.46 -11.94
CA ASP A 208 1.43 16.62 -12.75
C ASP A 208 1.73 16.43 -14.24
N ALA A 209 2.84 15.76 -14.57
CA ALA A 209 3.24 15.54 -15.95
C ALA A 209 2.35 14.50 -16.68
N HIS A 210 1.56 13.71 -15.95
CA HIS A 210 0.74 12.66 -16.54
C HIS A 210 -0.68 13.18 -16.85
N PRO A 211 -1.16 13.09 -18.10
CA PRO A 211 -2.37 13.78 -18.54
C PRO A 211 -3.68 13.21 -17.96
N LEU A 212 -3.63 12.01 -17.38
CA LEU A 212 -4.77 11.39 -16.69
C LEU A 212 -4.85 11.70 -15.18
N PHE A 213 -4.01 12.58 -14.65
CA PHE A 213 -4.05 12.96 -13.24
C PHE A 213 -4.23 14.46 -13.07
N GLU A 214 -5.08 14.82 -12.11
CA GLU A 214 -5.37 16.20 -11.73
C GLU A 214 -5.29 16.30 -10.21
N ARG A 215 -4.61 17.34 -9.70
CA ARG A 215 -4.55 17.58 -8.25
C ARG A 215 -5.95 17.85 -7.70
N LEU A 216 -6.26 17.29 -6.54
CA LEU A 216 -7.40 17.73 -5.76
C LEU A 216 -7.13 19.14 -5.21
N THR A 217 -8.17 19.97 -5.18
CA THR A 217 -8.16 21.25 -4.48
C THR A 217 -8.10 21.04 -2.96
N GLN A 218 -7.69 22.08 -2.22
CA GLN A 218 -7.69 22.00 -0.75
C GLN A 218 -9.08 21.66 -0.20
N GLN A 219 -10.14 22.27 -0.75
CA GLN A 219 -11.52 22.00 -0.34
C GLN A 219 -11.93 20.53 -0.58
N GLU A 220 -11.53 19.95 -1.72
CA GLU A 220 -11.78 18.53 -2.00
C GLU A 220 -11.01 17.63 -1.03
N MET A 221 -9.76 17.97 -0.69
CA MET A 221 -8.98 17.22 0.31
C MET A 221 -9.60 17.34 1.71
N ASP A 222 -10.02 18.54 2.12
CA ASP A 222 -10.63 18.77 3.43
C ASP A 222 -11.94 17.99 3.59
N ALA A 223 -12.66 17.75 2.50
CA ALA A 223 -13.88 16.96 2.47
C ALA A 223 -13.66 15.44 2.32
N ASP A 224 -12.43 14.99 2.02
CA ASP A 224 -12.16 13.58 1.77
C ASP A 224 -11.90 12.82 3.09
N PRO A 225 -12.73 11.81 3.42
CA PRO A 225 -12.61 11.05 4.67
C PRO A 225 -11.32 10.23 4.78
N CYS A 226 -10.56 10.05 3.70
CA CYS A 226 -9.27 9.38 3.73
C CYS A 226 -8.11 10.29 4.17
N VAL A 227 -8.25 11.62 4.12
CA VAL A 227 -7.14 12.55 4.37
C VAL A 227 -6.63 12.46 5.81
N ASP A 228 -7.51 12.40 6.81
CA ASP A 228 -7.10 12.21 8.20
C ASP A 228 -6.41 10.83 8.43
N PRO A 229 -7.00 9.68 7.99
CA PRO A 229 -6.34 8.38 8.05
C PRO A 229 -4.95 8.32 7.41
N VAL A 230 -4.73 8.93 6.23
CA VAL A 230 -3.42 8.88 5.58
C VAL A 230 -2.38 9.76 6.28
N MET A 231 -2.84 10.87 6.88
CA MET A 231 -1.97 11.79 7.60
C MET A 231 -1.63 11.31 9.01
N ASN A 232 -2.51 10.55 9.66
CA ASN A 232 -2.43 10.27 11.11
C ASN A 232 -2.55 8.77 11.48
N GLY A 233 -3.05 7.93 10.56
CA GLY A 233 -3.34 6.51 10.83
C GLY A 233 -2.12 5.57 10.79
N THR A 234 -1.03 5.97 10.12
CA THR A 234 0.17 5.12 9.99
C THR A 234 1.14 5.28 11.15
N GLU A 235 2.00 4.28 11.34
CA GLU A 235 3.06 4.34 12.34
C GLU A 235 4.11 5.40 12.03
N GLU A 236 4.43 5.57 10.74
CA GLU A 236 5.40 6.55 10.28
C GLU A 236 4.85 7.97 10.46
N ALA A 237 3.56 8.20 10.17
CA ALA A 237 2.87 9.46 10.51
C ALA A 237 3.00 9.81 11.99
N LYS A 238 2.64 8.88 12.88
CA LYS A 238 2.75 9.07 14.33
C LYS A 238 4.19 9.32 14.78
N LYS A 239 5.17 8.72 14.11
CA LYS A 239 6.60 8.93 14.38
C LYS A 239 7.04 10.33 13.95
N VAL A 240 6.60 10.82 12.80
CA VAL A 240 6.88 12.18 12.33
C VAL A 240 6.32 13.19 13.33
N ASP A 241 5.08 12.99 13.80
CA ASP A 241 4.46 13.88 14.80
C ASP A 241 5.24 13.89 16.12
N ARG A 242 5.64 12.72 16.64
CA ARG A 242 6.47 12.64 17.86
C ARG A 242 7.81 13.36 17.73
N ASN A 243 8.35 13.43 16.51
CA ASN A 243 9.62 14.10 16.23
C ASN A 243 9.44 15.58 15.85
N GLY A 244 8.21 16.11 15.86
CA GLY A 244 7.92 17.48 15.42
C GLY A 244 8.20 17.71 13.93
N GLY A 245 8.19 16.66 13.11
CA GLY A 245 8.44 16.75 11.68
C GLY A 245 7.23 17.26 10.89
N THR A 246 7.47 17.71 9.67
CA THR A 246 6.41 18.15 8.74
C THR A 246 5.99 16.98 7.84
N LYS A 247 4.69 16.85 7.59
CA LYS A 247 4.12 15.89 6.64
C LYS A 247 3.63 16.65 5.40
N PHE A 248 4.08 16.26 4.22
CA PHE A 248 3.67 16.81 2.94
C PHE A 248 2.70 15.84 2.26
N ILE A 249 1.49 16.32 1.96
CA ILE A 249 0.43 15.57 1.28
C ILE A 249 0.15 16.15 -0.10
N MET A 250 -0.16 15.28 -1.06
CA MET A 250 -0.85 15.65 -2.29
C MET A 250 -1.72 14.51 -2.77
N CYS A 251 -2.94 14.83 -3.21
CA CYS A 251 -3.91 13.89 -3.75
C CYS A 251 -4.20 14.19 -5.21
N TYR A 252 -4.34 13.15 -6.04
CA TYR A 252 -4.62 13.28 -7.47
C TYR A 252 -5.83 12.44 -7.86
N ARG A 253 -6.81 13.06 -8.51
CA ARG A 253 -7.93 12.38 -9.17
C ARG A 253 -7.51 11.88 -10.54
N ARG A 254 -7.90 10.65 -10.86
CA ARG A 254 -7.74 10.04 -12.18
C ARG A 254 -8.84 10.53 -13.12
N LEU A 255 -8.46 11.10 -14.25
CA LEU A 255 -9.38 11.68 -15.25
C LEU A 255 -9.87 10.63 -16.26
N GLU A 256 -11.03 10.87 -16.86
CA GLU A 256 -11.48 10.12 -18.04
C GLU A 256 -10.55 10.33 -19.24
N LYS A 257 -10.32 9.30 -20.05
CA LYS A 257 -9.44 9.41 -21.23
C LYS A 257 -9.98 10.45 -22.22
N SER A 258 -11.30 10.56 -22.34
CA SER A 258 -11.97 11.52 -23.22
C SER A 258 -11.69 12.99 -22.89
N ARG A 259 -11.12 13.29 -21.71
CA ARG A 259 -10.71 14.65 -21.33
C ARG A 259 -9.34 15.06 -21.92
N ILE A 260 -8.59 14.12 -22.48
CA ILE A 260 -7.32 14.40 -23.13
C ILE A 260 -7.59 14.71 -24.61
N VAL A 261 -7.18 15.89 -25.06
CA VAL A 261 -7.17 16.24 -26.49
C VAL A 261 -6.06 15.44 -27.18
N GLU A 262 -6.40 14.69 -28.23
CA GLU A 262 -5.40 13.93 -29.00
C GLU A 262 -4.32 14.88 -29.55
N GLY A 263 -3.05 14.58 -29.27
CA GLY A 263 -1.89 15.35 -29.74
C GLY A 263 -1.26 16.33 -28.73
N GLU A 264 -1.89 16.61 -27.58
CA GLU A 264 -1.31 17.48 -26.55
C GLU A 264 -0.23 16.77 -25.70
N TRP A 265 -0.38 15.46 -25.49
CA TRP A 265 0.57 14.69 -24.70
C TRP A 265 1.78 14.25 -25.53
N LYS A 266 2.96 14.77 -25.17
CA LYS A 266 4.24 14.52 -25.87
C LYS A 266 4.97 13.25 -25.40
N GLY A 267 4.31 12.38 -24.64
CA GLY A 267 4.92 11.21 -24.02
C GLY A 267 5.67 11.56 -22.72
N PHE A 268 6.37 10.58 -22.16
CA PHE A 268 7.13 10.74 -20.93
C PHE A 268 8.49 11.36 -21.18
N THR A 269 8.84 12.39 -20.40
CA THR A 269 10.22 12.84 -20.31
C THR A 269 11.07 11.72 -19.68
N PRO A 270 12.21 11.34 -20.29
CA PRO A 270 13.14 10.40 -19.68
C PRO A 270 13.48 10.81 -18.25
N LEU A 271 13.60 9.82 -17.35
CA LEU A 271 13.92 10.05 -15.93
C LEU A 271 15.29 10.73 -15.73
N PHE A 272 16.18 10.60 -16.72
CA PHE A 272 17.55 11.12 -16.75
C PHE A 272 17.78 11.72 -18.14
N GLY A 273 18.47 12.86 -18.22
CA GLY A 273 18.86 13.47 -19.49
C GLY A 273 20.01 12.71 -20.17
N GLU A 274 20.30 13.03 -21.44
CA GLU A 274 21.44 12.43 -22.17
C GLU A 274 22.78 12.68 -21.44
N ASN A 275 22.93 13.80 -20.74
CA ASN A 275 24.13 14.15 -19.97
C ASN A 275 24.24 13.43 -18.61
N ASP A 276 23.19 12.78 -18.13
CA ASP A 276 23.22 12.05 -16.84
C ASP A 276 23.73 10.60 -17.00
N ALA A 277 23.99 10.16 -18.24
CA ALA A 277 24.53 8.84 -18.56
C ALA A 277 26.04 8.74 -18.24
N GLU A 278 26.78 9.85 -18.36
CA GLU A 278 28.24 9.89 -18.13
C GLU A 278 28.59 9.74 -16.63
N ASP A 279 27.76 10.27 -15.73
CA ASP A 279 27.94 10.15 -14.26
C ASP A 279 27.67 8.71 -13.74
N ALA A 280 27.10 7.83 -14.56
CA ALA A 280 26.81 6.45 -14.18
C ALA A 280 28.01 5.49 -14.38
N GLU A 281 29.00 5.87 -15.20
CA GLU A 281 30.18 5.04 -15.49
C GLU A 281 31.41 5.40 -14.64
N GLY A 282 31.44 6.56 -13.98
CA GLY A 282 32.63 7.07 -13.25
C GLY A 282 32.82 6.60 -11.81
N GLY A 283 32.25 5.45 -11.41
CA GLY A 283 32.14 5.05 -9.99
C GLY A 283 32.67 3.67 -9.62
N GLU A 284 33.58 3.08 -10.40
CA GLU A 284 34.42 1.96 -9.95
C GLU A 284 35.67 2.55 -9.27
N GLY A 285 35.56 2.78 -7.96
CA GLY A 285 36.67 3.27 -7.15
C GLY A 285 36.31 3.34 -5.68
N ASP A 286 37.01 2.52 -4.90
CA ASP A 286 37.20 2.52 -3.44
C ASP A 286 36.19 1.75 -2.56
N GLU A 287 36.66 0.52 -2.25
CA GLU A 287 36.61 -0.26 -0.99
C GLU A 287 35.28 -0.50 -0.23
#